data_AF-A0A9P5XRS0-F1
#
_entry.id   AF-A0A9P5XRS0-F1
#
_cell.length_a   1.000
_cell.length_b   1.000
_cell.length_c   1.000
_cell.angle_alpha   90.00
_cell.angle_beta   90.00
_cell.angle_gamma   90.00
#
_symmetry.space_group_name_H-M   'P 1'
#
loop_
_entity.id
_entity.type
_entity.pdbx_description
1 polymer ?
#
loop_
_entity_poly.entity_id
_entity_poly.type
_entity_poly.pdbx_seq_one_letter_code
_entity_poly.pdbx_strand_id
1 'polypeptide(L)'
;METDSESSSGSEDSDDAPNGVPHVVKRRGPGTLPANPYGMVFLRNLRIGPNHPVPRFDETGGFNELTKSAHNYFFRHPDFEAIRDLLLGESIAAPVNTDRVRNKARNIAPYHIHGQSPQKPLFKLKAQGARIAPRPHDQGSDIEVDRDDENDETDIDKIATDIWHMFNLDITQVSPNYKGAKNSPYTRLTKAEREMVNEDTYKNPKLSDYFYDCQWMYASYEEWDKCFDTLFPDKSQPPRNSKSQNYFKTRYFPKWEDLKGRMDPQSHEQMRKALRRRFETLYWMPAAVKERIWWTKLDERMVKSSGIDRKNPSPRILINSGPSYPPQW
;
A
#
# COMPACT_ATOMS: atom_id res chain seq x y z
N MET A 1 -46.18 7.22 -47.21
CA MET A 1 -47.21 6.20 -47.51
C MET A 1 -46.66 5.42 -48.67
N GLU A 2 -46.47 4.11 -48.48
CA GLU A 2 -46.00 3.12 -49.49
C GLU A 2 -44.57 3.39 -50.03
N THR A 3 -43.66 2.44 -50.22
CA THR A 3 -43.68 1.00 -50.49
C THR A 3 -42.29 0.40 -50.18
N ASP A 4 -42.27 -0.90 -49.84
CA ASP A 4 -41.34 -1.96 -50.29
C ASP A 4 -39.82 -1.72 -50.30
N SER A 5 -39.02 -2.52 -49.59
CA SER A 5 -38.30 -3.73 -50.08
C SER A 5 -36.80 -3.49 -49.76
N GLU A 6 -35.98 -4.41 -49.25
CA GLU A 6 -35.60 -5.74 -49.74
C GLU A 6 -34.90 -6.58 -48.65
N SER A 7 -35.24 -7.87 -48.60
CA SER A 7 -34.36 -9.07 -48.45
C SER A 7 -32.90 -8.88 -48.01
N SER A 8 -32.41 -9.57 -46.97
CA SER A 8 -32.09 -11.01 -46.86
C SER A 8 -30.91 -11.50 -47.73
N SER A 9 -29.76 -11.74 -47.08
CA SER A 9 -28.72 -12.75 -47.45
C SER A 9 -27.60 -12.67 -46.39
N GLY A 10 -27.02 -13.71 -45.79
CA GLY A 10 -27.11 -15.18 -45.78
C GLY A 10 -26.29 -15.62 -44.54
N SER A 11 -26.74 -16.64 -43.79
CA SER A 11 -26.28 -18.04 -43.89
C SER A 11 -24.80 -18.22 -43.50
N GLU A 12 -24.55 -18.75 -42.30
CA GLU A 12 -23.94 -20.08 -42.02
C GLU A 12 -22.56 -19.79 -41.37
N ASP A 13 -22.05 -20.45 -40.34
CA ASP A 13 -22.25 -21.81 -39.86
C ASP A 13 -21.88 -21.94 -38.37
N SER A 14 -22.37 -23.03 -37.81
CA SER A 14 -22.15 -23.65 -36.50
C SER A 14 -20.71 -23.64 -35.94
N ASP A 15 -20.58 -23.64 -34.61
CA ASP A 15 -19.90 -24.76 -33.92
C ASP A 15 -20.15 -24.78 -32.41
N ASP A 16 -20.38 -26.01 -31.94
CA ASP A 16 -20.71 -26.47 -30.60
C ASP A 16 -19.65 -26.14 -29.54
N ALA A 17 -20.12 -25.68 -28.37
CA ALA A 17 -19.45 -25.96 -27.09
C ALA A 17 -20.50 -26.27 -26.00
N PRO A 18 -20.50 -27.48 -25.42
CA PRO A 18 -21.45 -27.89 -24.41
C PRO A 18 -21.02 -27.41 -23.02
N ASN A 19 -22.02 -27.05 -22.19
CA ASN A 19 -21.93 -26.84 -20.74
C ASN A 19 -21.18 -25.59 -20.23
N GLY A 20 -21.63 -24.41 -20.65
CA GLY A 20 -21.46 -23.17 -19.88
C GLY A 20 -22.79 -22.76 -19.25
N VAL A 21 -23.03 -23.07 -17.97
CA VAL A 21 -24.17 -22.45 -17.25
C VAL A 21 -23.92 -20.94 -17.27
N PRO A 22 -24.84 -20.10 -17.79
CA PRO A 22 -24.64 -18.66 -17.79
C PRO A 22 -24.53 -18.16 -16.35
N HIS A 23 -23.40 -17.53 -16.02
CA HIS A 23 -23.18 -16.90 -14.72
C HIS A 23 -24.12 -15.69 -14.58
N VAL A 24 -25.30 -15.92 -14.02
CA VAL A 24 -26.21 -14.86 -13.62
C VAL A 24 -25.68 -14.22 -12.33
N VAL A 25 -25.01 -13.07 -12.48
CA VAL A 25 -24.68 -12.20 -11.34
C VAL A 25 -25.99 -11.59 -10.82
N LYS A 26 -26.67 -12.29 -9.90
CA LYS A 26 -27.86 -11.75 -9.23
C LYS A 26 -27.44 -10.65 -8.25
N ARG A 27 -27.86 -9.41 -8.52
CA ARG A 27 -27.85 -8.33 -7.52
C ARG A 27 -28.70 -8.76 -6.32
N ARG A 28 -28.14 -8.68 -5.11
CA ARG A 28 -28.83 -9.06 -3.87
C ARG A 28 -29.91 -8.01 -3.55
N GLY A 29 -31.16 -8.43 -3.48
CA GLY A 29 -32.22 -7.68 -2.80
C GLY A 29 -32.09 -7.78 -1.27
N PRO A 30 -32.81 -6.95 -0.50
CA PRO A 30 -32.65 -6.77 0.96
C PRO A 30 -33.12 -7.96 1.83
N GLY A 31 -33.15 -9.18 1.31
CA GLY A 31 -33.72 -10.35 1.99
C GLY A 31 -33.00 -11.68 1.75
N THR A 32 -31.69 -11.68 1.47
CA THR A 32 -30.96 -12.95 1.37
C THR A 32 -30.73 -13.54 2.77
N LEU A 33 -31.42 -14.65 3.08
CA LEU A 33 -31.13 -15.48 4.24
C LEU A 33 -29.68 -15.99 4.18
N PRO A 34 -28.95 -16.07 5.30
CA PRO A 34 -27.66 -16.73 5.33
C PRO A 34 -27.83 -18.17 4.89
N ALA A 35 -27.16 -18.55 3.81
CA ALA A 35 -27.15 -19.92 3.31
C ALA A 35 -25.71 -20.40 3.17
N ASN A 36 -25.43 -21.61 3.64
CA ASN A 36 -24.21 -22.31 3.28
C ASN A 36 -24.49 -23.12 2.00
N PRO A 37 -23.92 -22.74 0.84
CA PRO A 37 -24.26 -23.36 -0.45
C PRO A 37 -23.86 -24.83 -0.53
N TYR A 38 -22.96 -25.29 0.34
CA TYR A 38 -22.48 -26.66 0.39
C TYR A 38 -23.10 -27.47 1.54
N GLY A 39 -24.09 -26.91 2.24
CA GLY A 39 -24.73 -27.54 3.39
C GLY A 39 -23.87 -27.51 4.66
N MET A 40 -24.35 -28.19 5.71
CA MET A 40 -23.65 -28.31 6.99
C MET A 40 -23.58 -29.77 7.40
N VAL A 41 -22.42 -30.20 7.90
CA VAL A 41 -22.23 -31.55 8.43
C VAL A 41 -22.11 -31.47 9.94
N PHE A 42 -22.99 -32.15 10.66
CA PHE A 42 -22.92 -32.28 12.11
C PHE A 42 -22.32 -33.63 12.47
N LEU A 43 -21.16 -33.61 13.13
CA LEU A 43 -20.45 -34.82 13.55
C LEU A 43 -21.01 -35.43 14.83
N ARG A 44 -22.03 -34.80 15.42
CA ARG A 44 -22.75 -35.25 16.62
C ARG A 44 -24.23 -34.95 16.45
N ASN A 45 -25.05 -35.70 17.19
CA ASN A 45 -26.49 -35.47 17.22
C ASN A 45 -26.81 -34.06 17.71
N LEU A 46 -27.56 -33.31 16.93
CA LEU A 46 -28.14 -32.03 17.33
C LEU A 46 -29.29 -32.28 18.30
N ARG A 47 -29.29 -31.58 19.44
CA ARG A 47 -30.42 -31.54 20.35
C ARG A 47 -31.07 -30.16 20.23
N ILE A 48 -32.37 -30.14 20.00
CA ILE A 48 -33.17 -28.91 19.88
C ILE A 48 -34.30 -29.00 20.90
N GLY A 49 -34.48 -27.95 21.69
CA GLY A 49 -35.59 -27.88 22.65
C GLY A 49 -35.38 -26.76 23.68
N PRO A 50 -36.35 -26.56 24.60
CA PRO A 50 -36.30 -25.50 25.61
C PRO A 50 -35.04 -25.50 26.47
N ASN A 51 -34.44 -26.68 26.67
CA ASN A 51 -33.24 -26.89 27.47
C ASN A 51 -31.96 -27.04 26.64
N HIS A 52 -32.04 -26.91 25.31
CA HIS A 52 -30.94 -27.12 24.38
C HIS A 52 -30.89 -25.95 23.39
N PRO A 53 -30.13 -24.87 23.70
CA PRO A 53 -30.06 -23.71 22.83
C PRO A 53 -29.51 -24.10 21.46
N VAL A 54 -30.08 -23.50 20.41
CA VAL A 54 -29.61 -23.70 19.03
C VAL A 54 -28.12 -23.35 18.97
N PRO A 55 -27.25 -24.26 18.48
CA PRO A 55 -25.82 -23.99 18.35
C PRO A 55 -25.59 -22.73 17.53
N ARG A 56 -24.81 -21.80 18.06
CA ARG A 56 -24.41 -20.58 17.36
C ARG A 56 -23.02 -20.78 16.76
N PHE A 57 -22.87 -20.43 15.50
CA PHE A 57 -21.56 -20.31 14.87
C PHE A 57 -20.91 -19.02 15.35
N ASP A 58 -19.71 -19.11 15.93
CA ASP A 58 -18.96 -17.97 16.43
C ASP A 58 -18.01 -17.48 15.33
N GLU A 59 -18.03 -16.20 14.95
CA GLU A 59 -17.11 -15.73 13.89
C GLU A 59 -15.65 -15.64 14.37
N THR A 60 -15.42 -15.74 15.67
CA THR A 60 -14.19 -15.32 16.35
C THR A 60 -13.24 -16.45 16.75
N GLY A 61 -13.69 -17.71 16.83
CA GLY A 61 -12.96 -18.76 17.53
C GLY A 61 -12.33 -19.85 16.67
N GLY A 62 -12.55 -19.87 15.35
CA GLY A 62 -12.05 -20.95 14.48
C GLY A 62 -12.65 -22.33 14.77
N PHE A 63 -13.66 -22.41 15.66
CA PHE A 63 -14.35 -23.66 16.03
C PHE A 63 -15.44 -24.07 15.03
N ASN A 64 -15.74 -23.22 14.04
CA ASN A 64 -16.72 -23.53 12.99
C ASN A 64 -16.11 -24.32 11.83
N GLU A 65 -14.80 -24.54 11.84
CA GLU A 65 -14.10 -25.29 10.81
C GLU A 65 -13.62 -26.63 11.36
N LEU A 66 -13.70 -27.66 10.53
CA LEU A 66 -13.15 -28.95 10.87
C LEU A 66 -11.62 -28.84 10.86
N THR A 67 -10.97 -29.19 11.99
CA THR A 67 -9.51 -29.24 12.00
C THR A 67 -9.00 -30.30 11.01
N LYS A 68 -7.79 -30.10 10.47
CA LYS A 68 -7.14 -31.08 9.57
C LYS A 68 -7.10 -32.49 10.16
N SER A 69 -6.84 -32.61 11.46
CA SER A 69 -6.83 -33.90 12.16
C SER A 69 -8.22 -34.56 12.16
N ALA A 70 -9.26 -33.79 12.48
CA ALA A 70 -10.64 -34.28 12.46
C ALA A 70 -11.09 -34.65 11.03
N HIS A 71 -10.71 -33.86 10.02
CA HIS A 71 -10.97 -34.20 8.62
C HIS A 71 -10.37 -35.54 8.23
N ASN A 72 -9.08 -35.74 8.51
CA ASN A 72 -8.39 -36.98 8.20
C ASN A 72 -9.01 -38.17 8.93
N TYR A 73 -9.45 -37.97 10.17
CA TYR A 73 -10.14 -39.00 10.95
C TYR A 73 -11.50 -39.39 10.35
N PHE A 74 -12.37 -38.42 10.06
CA PHE A 74 -13.74 -38.69 9.61
C PHE A 74 -13.80 -39.12 8.14
N PHE A 75 -13.03 -38.48 7.27
CA PHE A 75 -13.12 -38.68 5.82
C PHE A 75 -12.02 -39.58 5.26
N ARG A 76 -11.03 -39.97 6.09
CA ARG A 76 -9.89 -40.81 5.70
C ARG A 76 -9.16 -40.30 4.45
N HIS A 77 -9.24 -38.99 4.21
CA HIS A 77 -8.66 -38.34 3.05
C HIS A 77 -7.52 -37.42 3.52
N PRO A 78 -6.27 -37.64 3.09
CA PRO A 78 -5.10 -36.92 3.61
C PRO A 78 -5.03 -35.47 3.11
N ASP A 79 -5.72 -35.17 2.00
CA ASP A 79 -5.61 -33.89 1.31
C ASP A 79 -6.73 -32.90 1.71
N PHE A 80 -6.70 -32.50 2.98
CA PHE A 80 -7.60 -31.46 3.52
C PHE A 80 -7.48 -30.13 2.76
N GLU A 81 -6.25 -29.75 2.36
CA GLU A 81 -6.02 -28.47 1.70
C GLU A 81 -6.59 -28.46 0.29
N ALA A 82 -6.43 -29.54 -0.50
CA ALA A 82 -7.04 -29.61 -1.83
C ALA A 82 -8.57 -29.59 -1.79
N ILE A 83 -9.21 -30.27 -0.83
CA ILE A 83 -10.67 -30.23 -0.67
C ILE A 83 -11.13 -28.86 -0.22
N ARG A 84 -10.43 -28.24 0.75
CA ARG A 84 -10.72 -26.88 1.19
C ARG A 84 -10.59 -25.90 0.02
N ASP A 85 -9.54 -26.01 -0.77
CA ASP A 85 -9.29 -25.12 -1.91
C ASP A 85 -10.25 -25.42 -3.07
N LEU A 86 -10.72 -26.65 -3.26
CA LEU A 86 -11.78 -26.97 -4.22
C LEU A 86 -13.14 -26.36 -3.81
N LEU A 87 -13.51 -26.47 -2.53
CA LEU A 87 -14.81 -26.01 -2.03
C LEU A 87 -14.84 -24.50 -1.73
N LEU A 88 -13.74 -23.95 -1.24
CA LEU A 88 -13.62 -22.55 -0.82
C LEU A 88 -12.76 -21.71 -1.77
N GLY A 89 -11.94 -22.30 -2.63
CA GLY A 89 -11.09 -21.56 -3.57
C GLY A 89 -11.86 -20.81 -4.65
N GLU A 90 -13.09 -21.24 -4.95
CA GLU A 90 -14.03 -20.51 -5.82
C GLU A 90 -15.03 -19.64 -5.04
N SER A 91 -14.97 -19.61 -3.71
CA SER A 91 -15.96 -18.90 -2.91
C SER A 91 -15.82 -17.38 -2.96
N ILE A 92 -16.98 -16.72 -3.06
CA ILE A 92 -17.24 -15.27 -3.06
C ILE A 92 -16.24 -14.53 -2.18
N ALA A 93 -15.39 -13.70 -2.80
CA ALA A 93 -14.38 -12.92 -2.10
C ALA A 93 -15.01 -12.19 -0.91
N ALA A 94 -14.58 -12.55 0.31
CA ALA A 94 -15.03 -11.86 1.50
C ALA A 94 -14.77 -10.36 1.35
N PRO A 95 -15.70 -9.49 1.81
CA PRO A 95 -15.53 -8.05 1.69
C PRO A 95 -14.20 -7.65 2.33
N VAL A 96 -13.39 -6.93 1.55
CA VAL A 96 -12.10 -6.41 1.99
C VAL A 96 -12.36 -5.30 2.99
N ASN A 97 -11.53 -5.21 4.04
CA ASN A 97 -11.59 -4.08 4.97
C ASN A 97 -11.44 -2.76 4.19
N THR A 98 -12.35 -1.81 4.41
CA THR A 98 -12.44 -0.55 3.65
C THR A 98 -11.24 0.38 3.88
N ASP A 99 -10.61 0.30 5.04
CA ASP A 99 -9.41 1.09 5.39
C ASP A 99 -8.10 0.44 4.91
N ARG A 100 -8.21 -0.76 4.32
CA ARG A 100 -7.07 -1.46 3.73
C ARG A 100 -6.73 -0.88 2.37
N VAL A 101 -5.62 -0.14 2.34
CA VAL A 101 -5.00 0.27 1.08
C VAL A 101 -4.36 -0.95 0.41
N ARG A 102 -4.71 -1.22 -0.86
CA ARG A 102 -4.17 -2.38 -1.59
C ARG A 102 -2.69 -2.17 -1.90
N ASN A 103 -1.80 -2.81 -1.14
CA ASN A 103 -0.34 -2.72 -1.34
C ASN A 103 0.17 -3.26 -2.69
N LYS A 104 -0.67 -3.96 -3.46
CA LYS A 104 -0.33 -4.45 -4.81
C LYS A 104 -0.78 -3.50 -5.92
N ALA A 105 -1.71 -2.59 -5.66
CA ALA A 105 -2.13 -1.59 -6.62
C ALA A 105 -1.19 -0.38 -6.54
N ARG A 106 -0.90 0.25 -7.67
CA ARG A 106 -0.24 1.55 -7.71
C ARG A 106 -1.29 2.57 -7.24
N ASN A 107 -1.31 2.88 -5.95
CA ASN A 107 -2.24 3.88 -5.42
C ASN A 107 -1.65 5.25 -5.70
N ILE A 108 -1.94 5.75 -6.90
CA ILE A 108 -1.63 7.11 -7.32
C ILE A 108 -2.80 7.98 -6.86
N ALA A 109 -2.98 8.15 -5.54
CA ALA A 109 -3.79 9.27 -5.10
C ALA A 109 -3.07 10.52 -5.62
N PRO A 110 -3.69 11.40 -6.42
CA PRO A 110 -3.04 12.66 -6.79
C PRO A 110 -2.70 13.43 -5.52
N TYR A 111 -1.54 14.08 -5.46
CA TYR A 111 -1.34 15.08 -4.41
C TYR A 111 -2.25 16.25 -4.79
N HIS A 112 -3.47 16.24 -4.25
CA HIS A 112 -4.36 17.37 -4.37
C HIS A 112 -3.99 18.35 -3.26
N ILE A 113 -3.39 19.48 -3.66
CA ILE A 113 -3.34 20.66 -2.81
C ILE A 113 -4.81 21.09 -2.64
N HIS A 114 -5.46 20.63 -1.57
CA HIS A 114 -6.85 20.99 -1.30
C HIS A 114 -6.95 22.50 -1.10
N GLY A 115 -7.41 23.21 -2.14
CA GLY A 115 -7.95 24.56 -2.04
C GLY A 115 -6.99 25.67 -1.58
N GLN A 116 -5.67 25.50 -1.68
CA GLN A 116 -4.72 26.55 -1.30
C GLN A 116 -4.02 27.16 -2.51
N SER A 117 -3.83 28.48 -2.43
CA SER A 117 -2.95 29.32 -3.24
C SER A 117 -1.62 28.64 -3.56
N PRO A 118 -0.92 29.01 -4.65
CA PRO A 118 0.36 28.40 -5.04
C PRO A 118 1.28 28.27 -3.83
N GLN A 119 1.61 27.02 -3.47
CA GLN A 119 2.42 26.75 -2.29
C GLN A 119 3.78 27.41 -2.46
N LYS A 120 4.17 28.22 -1.47
CA LYS A 120 5.48 28.83 -1.44
C LYS A 120 6.54 27.72 -1.45
N PRO A 121 7.54 27.76 -2.35
CA PRO A 121 8.58 26.75 -2.40
C PRO A 121 9.27 26.58 -1.04
N LEU A 122 9.41 25.34 -0.59
CA LEU A 122 10.08 24.99 0.66
C LEU A 122 11.60 25.16 0.58
N PHE A 123 12.13 25.13 -0.64
CA PHE A 123 13.54 25.14 -0.96
C PHE A 123 13.92 26.38 -1.78
N LYS A 124 15.20 26.74 -1.74
CA LYS A 124 15.80 27.88 -2.46
C LYS A 124 17.12 27.46 -3.13
N LEU A 125 17.09 26.34 -3.84
CA LEU A 125 18.17 25.73 -4.59
C LEU A 125 18.53 26.54 -5.84
N LYS A 126 17.54 27.14 -6.52
CA LYS A 126 17.80 27.99 -7.70
C LYS A 126 18.72 29.17 -7.34
N ALA A 127 18.48 29.79 -6.18
CA ALA A 127 19.33 30.86 -5.65
C ALA A 127 20.76 30.39 -5.30
N GLN A 128 20.98 29.09 -5.12
CA GLN A 128 22.28 28.47 -4.87
C GLN A 128 22.98 28.00 -6.16
N GLY A 129 22.40 28.30 -7.32
CA GLY A 129 22.93 27.94 -8.63
C GLY A 129 22.54 26.55 -9.13
N ALA A 130 21.68 25.83 -8.41
CA ALA A 130 21.23 24.49 -8.81
C ALA A 130 20.38 24.55 -10.09
N ARG A 131 20.55 23.56 -10.98
CA ARG A 131 19.84 23.48 -12.27
C ARG A 131 19.42 22.05 -12.58
N ILE A 132 18.36 21.91 -13.37
CA ILE A 132 17.86 20.63 -13.89
C ILE A 132 17.86 20.74 -15.41
N ALA A 133 18.42 19.75 -16.11
CA ALA A 133 18.32 19.69 -17.56
C ALA A 133 16.85 19.46 -17.98
N PRO A 134 16.35 20.13 -19.03
CA PRO A 134 15.04 19.84 -19.60
C PRO A 134 14.89 18.35 -19.94
N ARG A 135 13.65 17.84 -19.95
CA ARG A 135 13.42 16.48 -20.43
C ARG A 135 13.73 16.41 -21.93
N PRO A 136 14.26 15.29 -22.43
CA PRO A 136 14.28 15.05 -23.86
C PRO A 136 12.83 15.04 -24.35
N HIS A 137 12.43 16.07 -25.10
CA HIS A 137 11.13 16.11 -25.75
C HIS A 137 11.24 15.40 -27.10
N ASP A 138 10.25 14.54 -27.38
CA ASP A 138 10.02 14.07 -28.74
C ASP A 138 9.65 15.27 -29.62
N GLN A 139 10.38 15.45 -30.72
CA GLN A 139 10.16 16.54 -31.67
C GLN A 139 9.14 16.14 -32.76
N GLY A 140 8.36 15.08 -32.52
CA GLY A 140 7.25 14.68 -33.37
C GLY A 140 6.34 15.87 -33.68
N SER A 141 6.12 16.14 -34.97
CA SER A 141 5.31 17.27 -35.46
C SER A 141 3.82 17.13 -35.12
N ASP A 142 3.41 16.00 -34.55
CA ASP A 142 2.05 15.63 -34.17
C ASP A 142 1.74 15.88 -32.69
N ILE A 143 2.70 16.39 -31.91
CA ILE A 143 2.51 16.67 -30.48
C ILE A 143 2.37 18.18 -30.27
N GLU A 144 1.17 18.64 -29.98
CA GLU A 144 0.94 20.00 -29.48
C GLU A 144 1.46 20.08 -28.04
N VAL A 145 2.46 20.95 -27.80
CA VAL A 145 3.05 21.16 -26.47
C VAL A 145 2.45 22.43 -25.87
N ASP A 146 1.77 22.32 -24.73
CA ASP A 146 1.34 23.46 -23.92
C ASP A 146 2.57 24.15 -23.32
N ARG A 147 2.87 25.37 -23.79
CA ARG A 147 4.06 26.14 -23.39
C ARG A 147 4.15 26.47 -21.90
N ASP A 148 3.01 26.46 -21.20
CA ASP A 148 2.96 26.79 -19.78
C ASP A 148 3.52 25.65 -18.91
N ASP A 149 3.50 24.40 -19.38
CA ASP A 149 4.05 23.25 -18.64
C ASP A 149 5.59 23.20 -18.65
N GLU A 150 6.25 23.79 -19.66
CA GLU A 150 7.72 23.75 -19.79
C GLU A 150 8.46 24.50 -18.66
N ASN A 151 7.91 25.62 -18.21
CA ASN A 151 8.54 26.42 -17.13
C ASN A 151 8.46 25.69 -15.79
N ASP A 152 7.38 24.95 -15.54
CA ASP A 152 7.18 24.19 -14.32
C ASP A 152 8.07 22.95 -14.23
N GLU A 153 8.46 22.36 -15.37
CA GLU A 153 9.33 21.18 -15.43
C GLU A 153 10.82 21.46 -15.15
N THR A 154 11.22 22.74 -15.07
CA THR A 154 12.61 23.14 -14.84
C THR A 154 12.84 23.91 -13.53
N ASP A 155 11.78 24.32 -12.83
CA ASP A 155 11.91 24.97 -11.52
C ASP A 155 12.31 23.95 -10.43
N ILE A 156 13.61 23.91 -10.12
CA ILE A 156 14.19 23.04 -9.10
C ILE A 156 13.61 23.24 -7.70
N ASP A 157 13.17 24.46 -7.35
CA ASP A 157 12.63 24.76 -6.03
C ASP A 157 11.24 24.16 -5.87
N LYS A 158 10.41 24.30 -6.91
CA LYS A 158 9.10 23.66 -7.01
C LYS A 158 9.22 22.13 -7.02
N ILE A 159 10.10 21.60 -7.87
CA ILE A 159 10.31 20.14 -8.00
C ILE A 159 10.78 19.51 -6.68
N ALA A 160 11.71 20.14 -5.97
CA ALA A 160 12.16 19.65 -4.67
C ALA A 160 11.04 19.69 -3.63
N THR A 161 10.23 20.74 -3.65
CA THR A 161 9.04 20.89 -2.79
C THR A 161 8.04 19.77 -3.06
N ASP A 162 7.72 19.51 -4.32
CA ASP A 162 6.82 18.42 -4.72
C ASP A 162 7.35 17.05 -4.30
N ILE A 163 8.64 16.77 -4.55
CA ILE A 163 9.28 15.51 -4.15
C ILE A 163 9.12 15.30 -2.64
N TRP A 164 9.34 16.34 -1.84
CA TRP A 164 9.21 16.26 -0.38
C TRP A 164 7.77 15.97 0.04
N HIS A 165 6.77 16.65 -0.53
CA HIS A 165 5.37 16.38 -0.23
C HIS A 165 4.93 14.98 -0.68
N MET A 166 5.28 14.57 -1.89
CA MET A 166 5.01 13.22 -2.40
C MET A 166 5.66 12.15 -1.53
N PHE A 167 6.89 12.38 -1.07
CA PHE A 167 7.60 11.47 -0.18
C PHE A 167 6.81 11.21 1.10
N ASN A 168 6.40 12.25 1.83
CA ASN A 168 5.65 12.09 3.09
C ASN A 168 4.35 11.28 2.88
N LEU A 169 3.60 11.59 1.83
CA LEU A 169 2.37 10.86 1.51
C LEU A 169 2.64 9.41 1.10
N ASP A 170 3.58 9.20 0.20
CA ASP A 170 3.83 7.89 -0.40
C ASP A 170 4.37 6.89 0.61
N ILE A 171 5.26 7.32 1.52
CA ILE A 171 5.78 6.46 2.58
C ILE A 171 4.64 5.89 3.41
N THR A 172 3.62 6.69 3.71
CA THR A 172 2.40 6.27 4.41
C THR A 172 1.54 5.32 3.58
N GLN A 173 1.30 5.66 2.32
CA GLN A 173 0.42 4.91 1.44
C GLN A 173 0.92 3.48 1.21
N VAL A 174 2.23 3.27 1.27
CA VAL A 174 2.85 1.95 1.11
C VAL A 174 3.10 1.21 2.43
N SER A 175 2.56 1.71 3.54
CA SER A 175 2.59 1.06 4.86
C SER A 175 2.03 -0.37 4.81
N PRO A 176 2.58 -1.32 5.58
CA PRO A 176 2.15 -2.71 5.53
C PRO A 176 0.71 -2.87 6.07
N ASN A 177 0.06 -3.95 5.65
CA ASN A 177 -1.20 -4.41 6.21
C ASN A 177 -0.99 -5.76 6.93
N TYR A 178 -1.85 -6.10 7.88
CA TYR A 178 -1.89 -7.46 8.42
C TYR A 178 -2.17 -8.49 7.30
N LYS A 179 -1.67 -9.72 7.49
CA LYS A 179 -1.94 -10.85 6.57
C LYS A 179 -3.44 -11.14 6.56
N GLY A 180 -4.02 -11.41 5.39
CA GLY A 180 -5.46 -11.68 5.24
C GLY A 180 -6.27 -10.41 4.92
N ALA A 181 -7.23 -10.52 3.99
CA ALA A 181 -7.93 -9.36 3.40
C ALA A 181 -8.88 -8.63 4.36
N LYS A 182 -9.42 -9.34 5.37
CA LYS A 182 -10.31 -8.78 6.39
C LYS A 182 -9.58 -7.99 7.47
N ASN A 183 -8.29 -8.26 7.66
CA ASN A 183 -7.52 -7.64 8.72
C ASN A 183 -7.19 -6.19 8.36
N SER A 184 -7.24 -5.35 9.39
CA SER A 184 -6.94 -3.93 9.30
C SER A 184 -5.52 -3.66 8.79
N PRO A 185 -5.23 -2.43 8.34
CA PRO A 185 -3.86 -1.94 8.22
C PRO A 185 -3.12 -1.95 9.58
N TYR A 186 -1.78 -1.95 9.57
CA TYR A 186 -1.00 -1.72 10.80
C TYR A 186 -1.11 -0.27 11.29
N THR A 187 -1.37 0.66 10.37
CA THR A 187 -1.60 2.07 10.70
C THR A 187 -3.04 2.29 11.17
N ARG A 188 -3.19 3.22 12.11
CA ARG A 188 -4.47 3.71 12.62
C ARG A 188 -5.16 4.68 11.68
N LEU A 189 -4.41 5.27 10.75
CA LEU A 189 -4.95 6.24 9.82
C LEU A 189 -5.95 5.58 8.85
N THR A 190 -7.13 6.17 8.79
CA THR A 190 -8.15 5.93 7.78
C THR A 190 -7.63 6.31 6.39
N LYS A 191 -8.33 5.88 5.34
CA LYS A 191 -7.93 6.22 3.96
C LYS A 191 -7.82 7.74 3.74
N ALA A 192 -8.81 8.51 4.23
CA ALA A 192 -8.85 9.97 4.09
C ALA A 192 -7.70 10.64 4.85
N GLU A 193 -7.40 10.20 6.08
CA GLU A 193 -6.28 10.75 6.85
C GLU A 193 -4.93 10.49 6.16
N ARG A 194 -4.75 9.33 5.51
CA ARG A 194 -3.53 9.04 4.75
C ARG A 194 -3.34 9.91 3.53
N GLU A 195 -4.41 10.44 2.95
CA GLU A 195 -4.37 11.38 1.83
C GLU A 195 -3.97 12.79 2.31
N MET A 196 -4.10 13.06 3.61
CA MET A 196 -3.77 14.34 4.26
C MET A 196 -2.42 14.34 5.01
N VAL A 197 -1.65 13.26 4.94
CA VAL A 197 -0.35 13.15 5.64
C VAL A 197 0.62 14.22 5.14
N ASN A 198 1.33 14.81 6.08
CA ASN A 198 2.32 15.86 5.84
C ASN A 198 3.53 15.71 6.77
N GLU A 199 4.44 16.67 6.74
CA GLU A 199 5.66 16.69 7.57
C GLU A 199 5.35 16.62 9.08
N ASP A 200 4.28 17.29 9.55
CA ASP A 200 3.92 17.31 10.97
C ASP A 200 3.50 15.93 11.49
N THR A 201 2.97 15.09 10.60
CA THR A 201 2.64 13.70 10.92
C THR A 201 3.88 12.90 11.34
N TYR A 202 5.02 13.13 10.67
CA TYR A 202 6.30 12.49 10.96
C TYR A 202 7.08 13.16 12.09
N LYS A 203 6.67 14.35 12.52
CA LYS A 203 7.19 15.05 13.72
C LYS A 203 6.47 14.66 15.00
N ASN A 204 5.29 14.04 14.92
CA ASN A 204 4.55 13.61 16.10
C ASN A 204 5.31 12.48 16.83
N PRO A 205 5.68 12.65 18.12
CA PRO A 205 6.38 11.62 18.87
C PRO A 205 5.49 10.44 19.27
N LYS A 206 4.16 10.61 19.26
CA LYS A 206 3.20 9.59 19.68
C LYS A 206 2.96 8.58 18.56
N LEU A 207 3.82 7.58 18.45
CA LEU A 207 3.66 6.49 17.47
C LEU A 207 2.31 5.74 17.60
N SER A 208 1.70 5.74 18.78
CA SER A 208 0.37 5.19 19.02
C SER A 208 -0.76 5.95 18.32
N ASP A 209 -0.57 7.20 17.94
CA ASP A 209 -1.55 7.92 17.09
C ASP A 209 -1.53 7.36 15.67
N TYR A 210 -0.40 6.74 15.27
CA TYR A 210 -0.14 6.32 13.90
C TYR A 210 -0.25 4.82 13.68
N PHE A 211 0.12 3.99 14.66
CA PHE A 211 0.19 2.54 14.54
C PHE A 211 -0.58 1.83 15.65
N TYR A 212 -1.23 0.72 15.31
CA TYR A 212 -1.76 -0.22 16.30
C TYR A 212 -0.65 -1.03 16.97
N ASP A 213 0.38 -1.39 16.19
CA ASP A 213 1.56 -2.14 16.65
C ASP A 213 2.75 -1.80 15.76
N CYS A 214 3.92 -1.64 16.38
CA CYS A 214 5.18 -1.42 15.69
C CYS A 214 6.36 -1.95 16.53
N GLN A 215 7.50 -2.10 15.86
CA GLN A 215 8.80 -2.27 16.48
C GLN A 215 9.57 -0.98 16.30
N TRP A 216 10.20 -0.48 17.35
CA TRP A 216 10.92 0.78 17.29
C TRP A 216 12.24 0.72 18.06
N MET A 217 13.18 1.57 17.68
CA MET A 217 14.41 1.84 18.42
C MET A 217 14.85 3.29 18.16
N TYR A 218 15.63 3.86 19.07
CA TYR A 218 16.40 5.06 18.79
C TYR A 218 17.50 4.71 17.79
N ALA A 219 17.51 5.37 16.64
CA ALA A 219 18.56 5.20 15.65
C ALA A 219 19.85 5.85 16.14
N SER A 220 20.98 5.19 15.89
CA SER A 220 22.26 5.90 15.89
C SER A 220 22.29 6.94 14.75
N TYR A 221 23.21 7.89 14.82
CA TYR A 221 23.42 8.84 13.72
C TYR A 221 23.65 8.10 12.39
N GLU A 222 24.48 7.05 12.40
CA GLU A 222 24.77 6.22 11.21
C GLU A 222 23.54 5.48 10.68
N GLU A 223 22.68 4.96 11.56
CA GLU A 223 21.45 4.27 11.15
C GLU A 223 20.45 5.24 10.52
N TRP A 224 20.31 6.44 11.08
CA TRP A 224 19.46 7.49 10.54
C TRP A 224 19.99 8.01 9.19
N ASP A 225 21.30 8.24 9.12
CA ASP A 225 22.01 8.65 7.90
C ASP A 225 21.84 7.63 6.78
N LYS A 226 22.05 6.35 7.09
CA LYS A 226 21.83 5.24 6.17
C LYS A 226 20.37 5.11 5.74
N CYS A 227 19.42 5.40 6.64
CA CYS A 227 17.99 5.41 6.30
C CYS A 227 17.70 6.51 5.28
N PHE A 228 18.22 7.73 5.48
CA PHE A 228 18.11 8.81 4.50
C PHE A 228 18.74 8.42 3.16
N ASP A 229 19.97 7.90 3.19
CA ASP A 229 20.69 7.49 1.97
C ASP A 229 19.99 6.36 1.22
N THR A 230 19.18 5.58 1.92
CA THR A 230 18.33 4.58 1.30
C THR A 230 17.08 5.24 0.69
N LEU A 231 16.42 6.16 1.37
CA LEU A 231 15.18 6.75 0.84
C LEU A 231 15.43 7.71 -0.33
N PHE A 232 16.55 8.42 -0.28
CA PHE A 232 17.08 9.27 -1.33
C PHE A 232 18.48 8.75 -1.61
N PRO A 233 18.74 7.92 -2.62
CA PRO A 233 20.10 7.49 -2.98
C PRO A 233 20.89 8.62 -3.64
N ASP A 234 22.21 8.61 -3.46
CA ASP A 234 23.11 9.54 -4.13
C ASP A 234 23.27 9.19 -5.63
N LYS A 235 23.89 10.09 -6.40
CA LYS A 235 24.09 9.90 -7.85
C LYS A 235 25.10 8.78 -8.18
N SER A 236 26.02 8.46 -7.27
CA SER A 236 27.00 7.38 -7.45
C SER A 236 26.39 5.98 -7.25
N GLN A 237 25.26 5.90 -6.53
CA GLN A 237 24.57 4.65 -6.31
C GLN A 237 23.79 4.21 -7.56
N PRO A 238 23.90 2.92 -7.95
CA PRO A 238 23.15 2.40 -9.08
C PRO A 238 21.64 2.47 -8.81
N PRO A 239 20.81 2.53 -9.88
CA PRO A 239 19.36 2.46 -9.74
C PRO A 239 18.93 1.24 -8.94
N ARG A 240 17.83 1.37 -8.18
CA ARG A 240 17.29 0.25 -7.41
C ARG A 240 16.84 -0.90 -8.33
N ASN A 241 17.03 -2.13 -7.83
CA ASN A 241 16.50 -3.32 -8.47
C ASN A 241 14.96 -3.28 -8.49
N SER A 242 14.33 -3.72 -9.58
CA SER A 242 12.88 -3.87 -9.70
C SER A 242 12.26 -4.80 -8.64
N LYS A 243 13.07 -5.68 -8.02
CA LYS A 243 12.68 -6.54 -6.89
C LYS A 243 12.55 -5.79 -5.56
N SER A 244 13.03 -4.54 -5.46
CA SER A 244 12.89 -3.74 -4.24
C SER A 244 11.42 -3.43 -3.97
N GLN A 245 10.94 -3.83 -2.79
CA GLN A 245 9.54 -3.70 -2.42
C GLN A 245 9.22 -2.24 -2.05
N ASN A 246 7.99 -1.82 -2.38
CA ASN A 246 7.42 -0.51 -2.09
C ASN A 246 8.01 0.68 -2.87
N TYR A 247 9.32 0.74 -3.15
CA TYR A 247 9.95 1.90 -3.82
C TYR A 247 9.26 2.30 -5.13
N PHE A 248 9.22 1.42 -6.13
CA PHE A 248 8.59 1.72 -7.43
C PHE A 248 7.05 1.79 -7.39
N LYS A 249 6.44 1.53 -6.24
CA LYS A 249 5.00 1.73 -6.02
C LYS A 249 4.69 3.14 -5.53
N THR A 250 5.70 3.86 -5.06
CA THR A 250 5.60 5.30 -4.76
C THR A 250 5.67 6.13 -6.04
N ARG A 251 5.26 7.39 -5.95
CA ARG A 251 5.40 8.41 -6.99
C ARG A 251 6.73 9.15 -6.84
N TYR A 252 7.14 9.45 -5.60
CA TYR A 252 8.34 10.22 -5.32
C TYR A 252 9.60 9.50 -5.81
N PHE A 253 9.71 8.17 -5.62
CA PHE A 253 10.97 7.46 -5.88
C PHE A 253 11.30 7.36 -7.37
N PRO A 254 10.38 6.97 -8.28
CA PRO A 254 10.66 7.04 -9.72
C PRO A 254 10.98 8.47 -10.20
N LYS A 255 10.29 9.48 -9.66
CA LYS A 255 10.56 10.90 -10.00
C LYS A 255 11.95 11.32 -9.48
N TRP A 256 12.36 10.87 -8.30
CA TRP A 256 13.69 11.09 -7.77
C TRP A 256 14.77 10.45 -8.64
N GLU A 257 14.58 9.20 -9.08
CA GLU A 257 15.53 8.52 -9.98
C GLU A 257 15.64 9.21 -11.35
N ASP A 258 14.54 9.71 -11.93
CA ASP A 258 14.54 10.53 -13.15
C ASP A 258 15.36 11.83 -12.96
N LEU A 259 15.07 12.57 -11.88
CA LEU A 259 15.79 13.80 -11.54
C LEU A 259 17.28 13.54 -11.29
N LYS A 260 17.61 12.43 -10.63
CA LYS A 260 18.99 11.99 -10.42
C LYS A 260 19.74 11.79 -11.73
N GLY A 261 19.07 11.31 -12.79
CA GLY A 261 19.63 11.22 -14.13
C GLY A 261 19.89 12.59 -14.77
N ARG A 262 18.94 13.53 -14.62
CA ARG A 262 18.92 14.84 -15.30
C ARG A 262 19.77 15.95 -14.66
N MET A 263 20.04 15.88 -13.36
CA MET A 263 20.83 16.91 -12.67
C MET A 263 22.34 16.65 -12.81
N ASP A 264 23.14 17.70 -12.86
CA ASP A 264 24.59 17.57 -12.65
C ASP A 264 24.90 17.14 -11.19
N PRO A 265 26.10 16.59 -10.90
CA PRO A 265 26.44 16.11 -9.56
C PRO A 265 26.33 17.18 -8.46
N GLN A 266 26.66 18.43 -8.76
CA GLN A 266 26.62 19.52 -7.80
C GLN A 266 25.17 19.89 -7.45
N SER A 267 24.32 20.09 -8.45
CA SER A 267 22.89 20.39 -8.25
C SER A 267 22.18 19.26 -7.50
N HIS A 268 22.47 18.00 -7.85
CA HIS A 268 21.92 16.84 -7.14
C HIS A 268 22.33 16.84 -5.66
N GLU A 269 23.61 17.09 -5.37
CA GLU A 269 24.11 17.12 -3.99
C GLU A 269 23.51 18.29 -3.19
N GLN A 270 23.32 19.46 -3.80
CA GLN A 270 22.63 20.59 -3.18
C GLN A 270 21.19 20.24 -2.81
N MET A 271 20.44 19.65 -3.75
CA MET A 271 19.06 19.20 -3.50
C MET A 271 19.00 18.15 -2.40
N ARG A 272 19.89 17.14 -2.44
CA ARG A 272 20.02 16.10 -1.42
C ARG A 272 20.29 16.69 -0.04
N LYS A 273 21.26 17.61 0.08
CA LYS A 273 21.56 18.30 1.35
C LYS A 273 20.36 19.08 1.88
N ALA A 274 19.59 19.73 1.00
CA ALA A 274 18.40 20.46 1.41
C ALA A 274 17.28 19.53 1.92
N LEU A 275 17.05 18.41 1.23
CA LEU A 275 16.12 17.36 1.68
C LEU A 275 16.57 16.74 3.02
N ARG A 276 17.88 16.49 3.17
CA ARG A 276 18.48 15.96 4.41
C ARG A 276 18.20 16.85 5.61
N ARG A 277 18.41 18.17 5.48
CA ARG A 277 18.12 19.13 6.55
C ARG A 277 16.66 19.07 7.00
N ARG A 278 15.71 18.85 6.08
CA ARG A 278 14.29 18.66 6.42
C ARG A 278 14.05 17.30 7.08
N PHE A 279 14.65 16.24 6.54
CA PHE A 279 14.56 14.88 7.07
C PHE A 279 15.07 14.77 8.51
N GLU A 280 16.12 15.50 8.87
CA GLU A 280 16.65 15.59 10.23
C GLU A 280 15.68 16.23 11.23
N THR A 281 14.63 16.93 10.76
CA THR A 281 13.58 17.47 11.63
C THR A 281 12.47 16.47 11.96
N LEU A 282 12.40 15.35 11.24
CA LEU A 282 11.39 14.32 11.47
C LEU A 282 11.72 13.55 12.76
N TYR A 283 10.69 13.19 13.52
CA TYR A 283 10.85 12.44 14.77
C TYR A 283 11.06 10.96 14.50
N TRP A 284 10.37 10.41 13.50
CA TRP A 284 10.43 8.98 13.20
C TRP A 284 10.34 8.71 11.70
N MET A 285 10.89 7.57 11.29
CA MET A 285 10.79 7.05 9.93
C MET A 285 10.73 5.52 9.93
N PRO A 286 10.13 4.86 8.92
CA PRO A 286 10.37 3.45 8.68
C PRO A 286 11.87 3.14 8.66
N ALA A 287 12.25 1.99 9.23
CA ALA A 287 13.61 1.46 9.14
C ALA A 287 13.90 0.94 7.72
N ALA A 288 13.97 1.87 6.76
CA ALA A 288 14.08 1.60 5.35
C ALA A 288 15.45 0.99 5.02
N VAL A 289 15.44 -0.05 4.19
CA VAL A 289 16.64 -0.72 3.68
C VAL A 289 16.56 -0.82 2.16
N LYS A 290 17.64 -1.24 1.52
CA LYS A 290 17.73 -1.18 0.06
C LYS A 290 16.66 -2.02 -0.65
N GLU A 291 16.26 -3.12 -0.02
CA GLU A 291 15.32 -4.09 -0.51
C GLU A 291 13.86 -3.68 -0.28
N ARG A 292 13.55 -2.85 0.73
CA ARG A 292 12.19 -2.37 1.01
C ARG A 292 12.14 -1.17 1.95
N ILE A 293 11.09 -0.37 1.79
CA ILE A 293 10.79 0.75 2.70
C ILE A 293 10.30 0.22 4.05
N TRP A 294 9.31 -0.68 4.05
CA TRP A 294 8.71 -1.20 5.28
C TRP A 294 9.14 -2.64 5.55
N TRP A 295 9.92 -2.83 6.61
CA TRP A 295 10.21 -4.17 7.13
C TRP A 295 9.26 -4.52 8.26
N THR A 296 8.83 -5.79 8.32
CA THR A 296 7.87 -6.26 9.33
C THR A 296 8.33 -7.46 10.16
N LYS A 297 9.44 -8.11 9.78
CA LYS A 297 9.96 -9.23 10.57
C LYS A 297 10.51 -8.73 11.91
N LEU A 298 10.56 -9.60 12.91
CA LEU A 298 11.18 -9.32 14.21
C LEU A 298 12.62 -8.80 14.06
N ASP A 299 12.96 -7.70 14.71
CA ASP A 299 14.33 -7.27 15.00
C ASP A 299 14.61 -7.42 16.48
N GLU A 300 15.71 -8.10 16.82
CA GLU A 300 16.06 -8.34 18.23
C GLU A 300 16.49 -7.06 18.95
N ARG A 301 16.93 -6.04 18.21
CA ARG A 301 17.38 -4.75 18.73
C ARG A 301 16.24 -3.77 18.99
N MET A 302 15.04 -4.05 18.49
CA MET A 302 13.88 -3.15 18.59
C MET A 302 12.91 -3.59 19.68
N VAL A 303 12.28 -2.59 20.31
CA VAL A 303 11.21 -2.74 21.29
C VAL A 303 9.87 -2.82 20.57
N LYS A 304 8.98 -3.70 21.02
CA LYS A 304 7.64 -3.85 20.44
C LYS A 304 6.60 -3.09 21.26
N SER A 305 5.67 -2.40 20.60
CA SER A 305 4.74 -1.48 21.28
C SER A 305 3.50 -2.13 21.89
N SER A 306 2.95 -3.18 21.27
CA SER A 306 1.59 -3.68 21.60
C SER A 306 1.50 -4.72 22.73
N GLY A 307 2.61 -5.13 23.35
CA GLY A 307 2.64 -6.24 24.31
C GLY A 307 2.28 -7.62 23.71
N ILE A 308 1.88 -7.67 22.43
CA ILE A 308 1.68 -8.89 21.64
C ILE A 308 3.03 -9.61 21.50
N ASP A 309 2.99 -10.95 21.37
CA ASP A 309 4.19 -11.77 21.11
C ASP A 309 5.14 -11.09 20.12
N ARG A 310 6.40 -10.90 20.54
CA ARG A 310 7.48 -10.31 19.72
C ARG A 310 7.62 -10.98 18.37
N LYS A 311 7.34 -12.27 18.26
CA LYS A 311 7.46 -13.02 17.01
C LYS A 311 6.44 -12.60 15.95
N ASN A 312 5.32 -12.00 16.36
CA ASN A 312 4.33 -11.50 15.41
C ASN A 312 4.91 -10.32 14.62
N PRO A 313 4.72 -10.30 13.29
CA PRO A 313 5.25 -9.24 12.45
C PRO A 313 4.62 -7.88 12.80
N SER A 314 5.41 -6.82 12.71
CA SER A 314 4.95 -5.44 12.83
C SER A 314 5.96 -4.47 12.20
N PRO A 315 5.52 -3.31 11.68
CA PRO A 315 6.40 -2.33 11.04
C PRO A 315 7.58 -1.94 11.91
N ARG A 316 8.78 -1.86 11.33
CA ARG A 316 9.99 -1.36 11.98
C ARG A 316 10.13 0.14 11.79
N ILE A 317 10.39 0.84 12.89
CA ILE A 317 10.49 2.29 12.99
C ILE A 317 11.85 2.65 13.61
N LEU A 318 12.48 3.66 13.03
CA LEU A 318 13.60 4.36 13.61
C LEU A 318 13.08 5.65 14.23
N ILE A 319 13.47 5.92 15.47
CA ILE A 319 13.27 7.20 16.13
C ILE A 319 14.55 8.02 15.98
N ASN A 320 14.41 9.24 15.48
CA ASN A 320 15.50 10.19 15.38
C ASN A 320 15.92 10.60 16.79
N SER A 321 17.12 10.19 17.19
CA SER A 321 17.74 10.52 18.48
C SER A 321 18.31 11.94 18.51
N GLY A 322 17.89 12.82 17.59
CA GLY A 322 18.43 14.16 17.37
C GLY A 322 18.65 14.94 18.68
N PRO A 323 19.51 15.97 18.67
CA PRO A 323 20.09 16.58 19.87
C PRO A 323 19.10 17.21 20.87
N SER A 324 17.79 17.18 20.62
CA SER A 324 16.75 17.90 21.38
C SER A 324 15.54 17.06 21.83
N TYR A 325 15.46 15.76 21.52
CA TYR A 325 14.31 14.94 21.93
C TYR A 325 14.68 13.99 23.07
N PRO A 326 14.46 14.35 24.35
CA PRO A 326 14.37 13.34 25.39
C PRO A 326 13.13 12.46 25.15
N PRO A 327 13.16 11.17 25.53
CA PRO A 327 11.98 10.32 25.51
C PRO A 327 10.87 10.94 26.38
N GLN A 328 9.75 11.34 25.78
CA GLN A 328 8.52 11.60 26.53
C GLN A 328 7.68 10.32 26.46
N TRP A 329 7.49 9.68 27.61
CA TRP A 329 6.71 8.46 27.77
C TRP A 329 5.26 8.77 28.11
#